data_AF-G9BNL2-F1
#
_entry.id   AF-G9BNL2-F1
#
_cell.length_a   1.000
_cell.length_b   1.000
_cell.length_c   1.000
_cell.angle_alpha   90.00
_cell.angle_beta   90.00
_cell.angle_gamma   90.00
#
_symmetry.space_group_name_H-M   'P 1'
#
loop_
_entity.id
_entity.type
_entity.pdbx_description
1 polymer ?
#
loop_
_entity_poly.entity_id
_entity_poly.type
_entity_poly.pdbx_seq_one_letter_code
_entity_poly.pdbx_strand_id
1 'polypeptide(L)'
;MVYNLENLVNSEFEKLKGTGLQTVDTEKVTLDFFKMLKKISDKEFINILITSGYIPDLYVADSKEETLFTKLCEALEVDWASRMGFEANAVTQKSSYEDVVIKINNKIIVSDTKSFRLGRSQQAPNVKDFVKPEDYSKWANRHSGQKLGGLVVYPQLHEWTRKSDAHVYCSDKKNPILMLPYHYLAYFLERKDKFNPKSLEKLWDYEKIFPEKADSRNDYWQKINNVILEITGDEKKEFKKFLNLAETKLYEFVEGRLKNLEYQKNIKIKKIEFEISSIPDSELRDKFLKYRQEIETQYIVTFQERIQKFRLTNNKESTTYSKFIDSSFDKS
;
A
#
# COMPACT_ATOMS: atom_id res chain seq x y z
N MET A 1 6.85 -20.44 -8.09
CA MET A 1 6.77 -19.31 -9.04
C MET A 1 6.29 -18.10 -8.26
N VAL A 2 7.11 -17.07 -8.13
CA VAL A 2 6.71 -15.79 -7.51
C VAL A 2 5.94 -15.01 -8.57
N TYR A 3 4.70 -14.66 -8.27
CA TYR A 3 3.87 -13.91 -9.21
C TYR A 3 4.35 -12.46 -9.28
N ASN A 4 4.70 -11.98 -10.47
CA ASN A 4 5.31 -10.66 -10.61
C ASN A 4 4.25 -9.56 -10.74
N LEU A 5 3.83 -9.00 -9.60
CA LEU A 5 2.85 -7.89 -9.54
C LEU A 5 3.35 -6.63 -10.29
N GLU A 6 4.66 -6.39 -10.31
CA GLU A 6 5.26 -5.29 -11.07
C GLU A 6 4.96 -5.43 -12.57
N ASN A 7 5.09 -6.64 -13.12
CA ASN A 7 4.78 -6.88 -14.53
C ASN A 7 3.30 -6.63 -14.86
N LEU A 8 2.39 -6.92 -13.92
CA LEU A 8 0.97 -6.61 -14.13
C LEU A 8 0.73 -5.12 -14.23
N VAL A 9 1.24 -4.35 -13.27
CA VAL A 9 1.13 -2.89 -13.26
C VAL A 9 1.78 -2.30 -14.50
N ASN A 10 2.98 -2.76 -14.85
CA ASN A 10 3.66 -2.33 -16.08
C ASN A 10 2.85 -2.64 -17.32
N SER A 11 2.22 -3.82 -17.41
CA SER A 11 1.40 -4.20 -18.57
C SER A 11 0.15 -3.32 -18.72
N GLU A 12 -0.53 -2.99 -17.62
CA GLU A 12 -1.65 -2.04 -17.66
C GLU A 12 -1.16 -0.62 -17.97
N PHE A 13 -0.01 -0.23 -17.44
CA PHE A 13 0.59 1.07 -17.72
C PHE A 13 0.98 1.23 -19.20
N GLU A 14 1.53 0.19 -19.84
CA GLU A 14 1.84 0.19 -21.27
C GLU A 14 0.58 0.34 -22.14
N LYS A 15 -0.56 -0.22 -21.75
CA LYS A 15 -1.84 0.00 -22.46
C LYS A 15 -2.31 1.46 -22.39
N LEU A 16 -1.82 2.22 -21.41
CA LEU A 16 -2.11 3.65 -21.26
C LEU A 16 -1.11 4.51 -22.06
N LYS A 17 0.10 4.02 -22.30
CA LYS A 17 1.09 4.71 -23.15
C LYS A 17 0.59 4.76 -24.61
N GLY A 18 0.66 5.95 -25.21
CA GLY A 18 0.22 6.18 -26.59
C GLY A 18 -1.23 6.65 -26.76
N THR A 19 -2.02 6.74 -25.69
CA THR A 19 -3.42 7.21 -25.75
C THR A 19 -3.59 8.73 -25.70
N GLY A 20 -2.51 9.49 -25.45
CA GLY A 20 -2.56 10.95 -25.28
C GLY A 20 -3.28 11.42 -24.00
N LEU A 21 -3.77 10.51 -23.16
CA LEU A 21 -4.49 10.85 -21.94
C LEU A 21 -3.55 11.41 -20.87
N GLN A 22 -3.80 12.65 -20.45
CA GLN A 22 -3.05 13.30 -19.37
C GLN A 22 -3.25 12.60 -18.01
N THR A 23 -4.40 11.94 -17.82
CA THR A 23 -4.80 11.27 -16.56
C THR A 23 -5.05 9.78 -16.78
N VAL A 24 -4.61 8.95 -15.83
CA VAL A 24 -4.93 7.52 -15.81
C VAL A 24 -6.38 7.36 -15.37
N ASP A 25 -7.18 6.64 -16.15
CA ASP A 25 -8.50 6.17 -15.72
C ASP A 25 -8.31 5.04 -14.71
N THR A 26 -8.17 5.41 -13.44
CA THR A 26 -7.93 4.48 -12.35
C THR A 26 -9.11 3.53 -12.15
N GLU A 27 -10.34 3.94 -12.46
CA GLU A 27 -11.52 3.08 -12.32
C GLU A 27 -11.46 1.93 -13.33
N LYS A 28 -11.15 2.24 -14.59
CA LYS A 28 -10.96 1.21 -15.62
C LYS A 28 -9.84 0.25 -15.27
N VAL A 29 -8.69 0.75 -14.82
CA VAL A 29 -7.54 -0.10 -14.46
C VAL A 29 -7.88 -1.00 -13.27
N THR A 30 -8.56 -0.48 -12.25
CA THR A 30 -9.04 -1.28 -11.11
C THR A 30 -10.01 -2.39 -11.56
N LEU A 31 -10.92 -2.11 -12.52
CA LEU A 31 -11.80 -3.14 -13.10
C LEU A 31 -11.01 -4.22 -13.85
N ASP A 32 -9.95 -3.86 -14.56
CA ASP A 32 -9.10 -4.81 -15.27
C ASP A 32 -8.27 -5.66 -14.30
N PHE A 33 -7.79 -5.10 -13.19
CA PHE A 33 -7.23 -5.88 -12.08
C PHE A 33 -8.23 -6.89 -11.54
N PHE A 34 -9.49 -6.51 -11.26
CA PHE A 34 -10.50 -7.45 -10.80
C PHE A 34 -10.76 -8.59 -11.80
N LYS A 35 -10.87 -8.29 -13.09
CA LYS A 35 -11.06 -9.32 -14.13
C LYS A 35 -9.90 -10.31 -14.18
N MET A 36 -8.68 -9.83 -13.98
CA MET A 36 -7.48 -10.65 -13.95
C MET A 36 -7.43 -11.51 -12.69
N LEU A 37 -7.64 -10.92 -11.51
CA LEU A 37 -7.59 -11.62 -10.22
C LEU A 37 -8.61 -12.76 -10.17
N LYS A 38 -9.81 -12.58 -10.73
CA LYS A 38 -10.84 -13.63 -10.84
C LYS A 38 -10.39 -14.89 -11.60
N LYS A 39 -9.37 -14.80 -12.45
CA LYS A 39 -8.83 -15.95 -13.20
C LYS A 39 -7.77 -16.72 -12.41
N ILE A 40 -7.29 -16.17 -11.30
CA ILE A 40 -6.23 -16.74 -10.47
C ILE A 40 -6.86 -17.72 -9.48
N SER A 41 -6.29 -18.92 -9.35
CA SER A 41 -6.73 -19.91 -8.37
C SER A 41 -6.45 -19.44 -6.94
N ASP A 42 -7.20 -19.94 -5.95
CA ASP A 42 -6.94 -19.58 -4.54
C ASP A 42 -5.50 -19.92 -4.12
N LYS A 43 -4.97 -21.05 -4.58
CA LYS A 43 -3.59 -21.47 -4.29
C LYS A 43 -2.56 -20.45 -4.79
N GLU A 44 -2.75 -19.95 -6.01
CA GLU A 44 -1.87 -18.91 -6.57
C GLU A 44 -2.08 -17.57 -5.89
N PHE A 45 -3.33 -17.22 -5.58
CA PHE A 45 -3.69 -15.99 -4.91
C PHE A 45 -3.12 -15.92 -3.48
N ILE A 46 -3.10 -17.04 -2.75
CA ILE A 46 -2.40 -17.16 -1.45
C ILE A 46 -0.91 -16.81 -1.59
N ASN A 47 -0.25 -17.32 -2.64
CA ASN A 47 1.16 -16.97 -2.89
C ASN A 47 1.33 -15.48 -3.22
N ILE A 48 0.41 -14.90 -3.99
CA ILE A 48 0.38 -13.47 -4.28
C ILE A 48 0.29 -12.69 -2.98
N LEU A 49 -0.72 -12.94 -2.14
CA LEU A 49 -0.93 -12.24 -0.88
C LEU A 49 0.31 -12.29 0.01
N ILE A 50 0.94 -13.46 0.18
CA ILE A 50 2.16 -13.60 0.98
C ILE A 50 3.25 -12.59 0.58
N THR A 51 3.44 -12.36 -0.73
CA THR A 51 4.47 -11.47 -1.28
C THR A 51 3.92 -10.11 -1.76
N SER A 52 2.73 -9.71 -1.31
CA SER A 52 2.07 -8.47 -1.73
C SER A 52 2.37 -7.27 -0.83
N GLY A 53 2.00 -6.08 -1.28
CA GLY A 53 2.18 -4.83 -0.55
C GLY A 53 3.57 -4.20 -0.70
N TYR A 54 4.46 -4.80 -1.51
CA TYR A 54 5.80 -4.28 -1.76
C TYR A 54 5.88 -3.52 -3.08
N ILE A 55 5.81 -2.18 -3.01
CA ILE A 55 5.94 -1.32 -4.19
C ILE A 55 7.32 -1.55 -4.82
N PRO A 56 7.42 -1.71 -6.15
CA PRO A 56 8.71 -1.82 -6.83
C PRO A 56 9.62 -0.63 -6.52
N ASP A 57 10.83 -0.90 -6.00
CA ASP A 57 11.77 0.14 -5.55
C ASP A 57 12.22 1.11 -6.64
N LEU A 58 12.17 0.68 -7.91
CA LEU A 58 12.55 1.49 -9.06
C LEU A 58 11.40 2.36 -9.60
N TYR A 59 10.18 2.23 -9.08
CA TYR A 59 9.10 3.17 -9.40
C TYR A 59 9.41 4.54 -8.80
N VAL A 60 9.34 5.57 -9.64
CA VAL A 60 9.51 6.96 -9.23
C VAL A 60 8.44 7.32 -8.19
N ALA A 61 8.84 8.08 -7.16
CA ALA A 61 7.93 8.54 -6.13
C ALA A 61 6.81 9.40 -6.73
N ASP A 62 5.57 9.22 -6.26
CA ASP A 62 4.36 9.92 -6.74
C ASP A 62 4.05 9.69 -8.23
N SER A 63 4.58 8.60 -8.80
CA SER A 63 4.35 8.23 -10.20
C SER A 63 2.97 7.60 -10.43
N LYS A 64 2.58 7.53 -11.70
CA LYS A 64 1.36 6.81 -12.12
C LYS A 64 1.51 5.31 -11.84
N GLU A 65 2.70 4.76 -12.03
CA GLU A 65 3.03 3.36 -11.76
C GLU A 65 2.89 3.03 -10.27
N GLU A 66 3.38 3.91 -9.38
CA GLU A 66 3.17 3.77 -7.95
C GLU A 66 1.68 3.82 -7.60
N THR A 67 0.94 4.80 -8.14
CA THR A 67 -0.51 4.94 -7.94
C THR A 67 -1.28 3.70 -8.40
N LEU A 68 -0.91 3.13 -9.55
CA LEU A 68 -1.52 1.90 -10.05
C LEU A 68 -1.19 0.69 -9.18
N PHE A 69 0.02 0.64 -8.63
CA PHE A 69 0.40 -0.42 -7.70
C PHE A 69 -0.40 -0.35 -6.39
N THR A 70 -0.62 0.85 -5.84
CA THR A 70 -1.49 0.98 -4.65
C THR A 70 -2.91 0.55 -4.97
N LYS A 71 -3.46 0.89 -6.15
CA LYS A 71 -4.77 0.42 -6.61
C LYS A 71 -4.84 -1.09 -6.83
N LEU A 72 -3.76 -1.73 -7.26
CA LEU A 72 -3.67 -3.19 -7.33
C LEU A 72 -3.75 -3.81 -5.92
N CYS A 73 -3.07 -3.22 -4.94
CA CYS A 73 -3.15 -3.65 -3.54
C CYS A 73 -4.58 -3.60 -2.98
N GLU A 74 -5.30 -2.50 -3.20
CA GLU A 74 -6.73 -2.38 -2.85
C GLU A 74 -7.57 -3.47 -3.54
N ALA A 75 -7.29 -3.74 -4.83
CA ALA A 75 -7.98 -4.79 -5.58
C ALA A 75 -7.71 -6.19 -5.03
N LEU A 76 -6.49 -6.47 -4.54
CA LEU A 76 -6.15 -7.73 -3.86
C LEU A 76 -6.96 -7.91 -2.58
N GLU A 77 -7.14 -6.86 -1.79
CA GLU A 77 -7.95 -6.95 -0.57
C GLU A 77 -9.43 -7.23 -0.87
N VAL A 78 -9.99 -6.53 -1.86
CA VAL A 78 -11.38 -6.75 -2.30
C VAL A 78 -11.58 -8.17 -2.86
N ASP A 79 -10.63 -8.67 -3.65
CA ASP A 79 -10.69 -10.04 -4.18
C ASP A 79 -10.55 -11.09 -3.07
N TRP A 80 -9.67 -10.85 -2.08
CA TRP A 80 -9.61 -11.67 -0.86
C TRP A 80 -10.95 -11.72 -0.15
N ALA A 81 -11.56 -10.56 0.14
CA ALA A 81 -12.83 -10.48 0.83
C ALA A 81 -13.94 -11.19 0.04
N SER A 82 -13.97 -11.01 -1.28
CA SER A 82 -14.91 -11.70 -2.17
C SER A 82 -14.73 -13.23 -2.13
N ARG A 83 -13.49 -13.73 -2.14
CA ARG A 83 -13.19 -15.18 -2.02
C ARG A 83 -13.55 -15.76 -0.66
N MET A 84 -13.53 -14.95 0.40
CA MET A 84 -14.02 -15.30 1.73
C MET A 84 -15.56 -15.25 1.83
N GLY A 85 -16.26 -14.82 0.77
CA GLY A 85 -17.72 -14.73 0.73
C GLY A 85 -18.29 -13.45 1.34
N PHE A 86 -17.49 -12.39 1.45
CA PHE A 86 -17.92 -11.09 1.94
C PHE A 86 -18.34 -10.17 0.79
N GLU A 87 -19.22 -9.20 1.08
CA GLU A 87 -19.41 -8.06 0.20
C GLU A 87 -18.22 -7.10 0.37
N ALA A 88 -17.55 -6.72 -0.71
CA ALA A 88 -16.46 -5.76 -0.64
C ALA A 88 -16.37 -4.91 -1.91
N ASN A 89 -15.90 -3.67 -1.77
CA ASN A 89 -15.61 -2.78 -2.88
C ASN A 89 -14.45 -1.83 -2.55
N ALA A 90 -13.69 -1.44 -3.57
CA ALA A 90 -12.77 -0.32 -3.47
C ALA A 90 -13.57 1.00 -3.51
N VAL A 91 -13.07 2.02 -2.83
CA VAL A 91 -13.67 3.36 -2.80
C VAL A 91 -13.00 4.22 -3.88
N THR A 92 -13.82 4.79 -4.77
CA THR A 92 -13.33 5.59 -5.91
C THR A 92 -13.14 7.08 -5.57
N GLN A 93 -13.57 7.50 -4.38
CA GLN A 93 -13.53 8.89 -3.94
C GLN A 93 -12.10 9.31 -3.56
N LYS A 94 -11.73 10.55 -3.90
CA LYS A 94 -10.39 11.08 -3.64
C LYS A 94 -10.25 11.61 -2.21
N SER A 95 -9.06 11.44 -1.63
CA SER A 95 -8.53 12.04 -0.39
C SER A 95 -9.43 11.95 0.86
N SER A 96 -8.86 11.49 1.98
CA SER A 96 -9.55 11.43 3.27
C SER A 96 -10.76 10.47 3.31
N TYR A 97 -10.82 9.49 2.41
CA TYR A 97 -11.68 8.31 2.48
C TYR A 97 -10.82 7.06 2.73
N GLU A 98 -11.46 6.02 3.24
CA GLU A 98 -10.93 4.66 3.28
C GLU A 98 -10.70 4.13 1.85
N ASP A 99 -9.83 3.15 1.72
CA ASP A 99 -9.51 2.54 0.42
C ASP A 99 -10.53 1.46 0.04
N VAL A 100 -10.94 0.65 1.02
CA VAL A 100 -11.79 -0.51 0.83
C VAL A 100 -12.88 -0.54 1.90
N VAL A 101 -14.08 -0.95 1.50
CA VAL A 101 -15.19 -1.25 2.41
C VAL A 101 -15.53 -2.73 2.30
N ILE A 102 -15.60 -3.42 3.45
CA ILE A 102 -15.96 -4.83 3.55
C ILE A 102 -17.17 -4.96 4.46
N LYS A 103 -18.10 -5.87 4.16
CA LYS A 103 -19.19 -6.23 5.06
C LYS A 103 -19.13 -7.69 5.47
N ILE A 104 -19.12 -7.91 6.78
CA ILE A 104 -19.23 -9.24 7.40
C ILE A 104 -20.50 -9.22 8.25
N ASN A 105 -21.43 -10.14 8.01
CA ASN A 105 -22.73 -10.20 8.69
C ASN A 105 -23.51 -8.86 8.67
N ASN A 106 -23.49 -8.17 7.52
CA ASN A 106 -24.08 -6.83 7.32
C ASN A 106 -23.48 -5.73 8.21
N LYS A 107 -22.36 -5.99 8.88
CA LYS A 107 -21.61 -4.99 9.64
C LYS A 107 -20.40 -4.52 8.82
N ILE A 108 -20.18 -3.22 8.82
CA ILE A 108 -19.20 -2.56 7.96
C ILE A 108 -17.82 -2.54 8.61
N ILE A 109 -16.81 -2.80 7.80
CA ILE A 109 -15.39 -2.58 8.08
C ILE A 109 -14.89 -1.58 7.04
N VAL A 110 -14.23 -0.52 7.51
CA VAL A 110 -13.52 0.43 6.64
C VAL A 110 -12.03 0.10 6.68
N SER A 111 -11.39 0.00 5.53
CA SER A 111 -9.99 -0.43 5.44
C SER A 111 -9.09 0.54 4.69
N ASP A 112 -7.85 0.63 5.17
CA ASP A 112 -6.73 1.32 4.54
C ASP A 112 -5.69 0.27 4.14
N THR A 113 -5.43 0.18 2.84
CA THR A 113 -4.60 -0.87 2.25
C THR A 113 -3.19 -0.33 2.03
N LYS A 114 -2.29 -0.59 2.96
CA LYS A 114 -0.91 -0.10 2.92
C LYS A 114 -0.02 -0.89 1.97
N SER A 115 0.88 -0.14 1.33
CA SER A 115 1.98 -0.68 0.55
C SER A 115 3.25 0.16 0.77
N PHE A 116 4.41 -0.48 0.77
CA PHE A 116 5.69 0.15 1.06
C PHE A 116 6.79 -0.42 0.16
N ARG A 117 7.85 0.34 -0.08
CA ARG A 117 9.05 -0.14 -0.78
C ARG A 117 9.95 -0.91 0.19
N LEU A 118 10.54 -2.01 -0.25
CA LEU A 118 11.52 -2.77 0.56
C LEU A 118 12.73 -1.89 0.91
N GLY A 119 13.20 -1.08 -0.04
CA GLY A 119 14.34 -0.17 0.09
C GLY A 119 14.04 1.15 0.80
N ARG A 120 12.91 1.26 1.52
CA ARG A 120 12.63 2.42 2.38
C ARG A 120 13.75 2.59 3.43
N SER A 121 14.11 3.84 3.75
CA SER A 121 15.15 4.17 4.73
C SER A 121 14.84 3.76 6.18
N GLN A 122 13.58 3.47 6.50
CA GLN A 122 13.12 3.05 7.82
C GLN A 122 12.53 1.64 7.72
N GLN A 123 12.82 0.79 8.70
CA GLN A 123 12.26 -0.56 8.78
C GLN A 123 10.73 -0.51 8.82
N ALA A 124 10.16 0.26 9.73
CA ALA A 124 8.73 0.48 9.89
C ALA A 124 8.34 1.91 9.48
N PRO A 125 7.12 2.13 8.96
CA PRO A 125 6.64 3.46 8.64
C PRO A 125 6.50 4.32 9.92
N ASN A 126 6.41 5.64 9.77
CA ASN A 126 5.94 6.46 10.89
C ASN A 126 4.51 6.04 11.22
N VAL A 127 4.16 5.99 12.51
CA VAL A 127 2.82 5.53 12.94
C VAL A 127 1.70 6.33 12.28
N LYS A 128 1.88 7.66 12.16
CA LYS A 128 0.92 8.54 11.48
C LYS A 128 0.71 8.22 9.99
N ASP A 129 1.68 7.57 9.33
CA ASP A 129 1.59 7.18 7.92
C ASP A 129 0.93 5.79 7.78
N PHE A 130 0.86 5.03 8.87
CA PHE A 130 0.28 3.69 8.93
C PHE A 130 -1.16 3.67 9.44
N VAL A 131 -1.44 4.33 10.56
CA VAL A 131 -2.76 4.36 11.17
C VAL A 131 -3.02 5.72 11.79
N LYS A 132 -4.19 6.29 11.47
CA LYS A 132 -4.71 7.53 12.04
C LYS A 132 -6.09 7.25 12.62
N PRO A 133 -6.21 6.98 13.94
CA PRO A 133 -7.47 6.53 14.55
C PRO A 133 -8.67 7.44 14.21
N GLU A 134 -8.45 8.75 14.20
CA GLU A 134 -9.50 9.72 13.87
C GLU A 134 -10.06 9.56 12.46
N ASP A 135 -9.22 9.18 11.49
CA ASP A 135 -9.65 8.99 10.11
C ASP A 135 -10.56 7.75 10.01
N TYR A 136 -10.21 6.66 10.67
CA TYR A 136 -11.07 5.46 10.76
C TYR A 136 -12.43 5.75 11.39
N SER A 137 -12.46 6.51 12.48
CA SER A 137 -13.73 6.91 13.10
C SER A 137 -14.57 7.77 12.15
N LYS A 138 -13.94 8.70 11.42
CA LYS A 138 -14.63 9.53 10.41
C LYS A 138 -15.17 8.67 9.26
N TRP A 139 -14.38 7.75 8.72
CA TRP A 139 -14.75 6.84 7.65
C TRP A 139 -15.91 5.95 8.05
N ALA A 140 -15.81 5.27 9.20
CA ALA A 140 -16.86 4.41 9.72
C ALA A 140 -18.19 5.16 9.91
N ASN A 141 -18.16 6.43 10.33
CA ASN A 141 -19.34 7.25 10.53
C ASN A 141 -20.02 7.74 9.24
N ARG A 142 -19.34 7.69 8.09
CA ARG A 142 -19.94 8.01 6.79
C ARG A 142 -20.88 6.91 6.29
N HIS A 143 -20.69 5.69 6.77
CA HIS A 143 -21.52 4.56 6.38
C HIS A 143 -22.73 4.39 7.32
N SER A 144 -23.90 4.19 6.72
CA SER A 144 -25.12 3.82 7.43
C SER A 144 -25.07 2.35 7.87
N GLY A 145 -25.62 2.03 9.04
CA GLY A 145 -25.68 0.66 9.55
C GLY A 145 -24.73 0.39 10.72
N GLN A 146 -24.62 -0.89 11.11
CA GLN A 146 -23.74 -1.33 12.18
C GLN A 146 -22.29 -1.42 11.67
N LYS A 147 -21.33 -1.03 12.51
CA LYS A 147 -19.90 -1.03 12.20
C LYS A 147 -19.19 -2.06 13.08
N LEU A 148 -18.24 -2.79 12.51
CA LEU A 148 -17.26 -3.59 13.27
C LEU A 148 -16.07 -2.72 13.65
N GLY A 149 -15.57 -1.90 12.72
CA GLY A 149 -14.43 -1.02 12.97
C GLY A 149 -13.55 -0.82 11.75
N GLY A 150 -12.27 -0.58 12.01
CA GLY A 150 -11.23 -0.38 11.01
C GLY A 150 -10.41 -1.63 10.69
N LEU A 151 -9.82 -1.68 9.51
CA LEU A 151 -8.82 -2.67 9.09
C LEU A 151 -7.62 -1.97 8.45
N VAL A 152 -6.40 -2.26 8.89
CA VAL A 152 -5.17 -1.89 8.18
C VAL A 152 -4.59 -3.16 7.57
N VAL A 153 -4.55 -3.24 6.24
CA VAL A 153 -3.83 -4.33 5.54
C VAL A 153 -2.45 -3.83 5.14
N TYR A 154 -1.39 -4.60 5.37
CA TYR A 154 -0.03 -4.10 5.11
C TYR A 154 1.01 -5.19 4.81
N PRO A 155 2.17 -4.86 4.20
CA PRO A 155 3.28 -5.80 4.02
C PRO A 155 4.02 -6.06 5.35
N GLN A 156 4.16 -7.33 5.74
CA GLN A 156 4.72 -7.75 7.03
C GLN A 156 6.14 -7.30 7.36
N LEU A 157 7.03 -7.13 6.38
CA LEU A 157 8.42 -6.75 6.66
C LEU A 157 8.57 -5.30 7.16
N HIS A 158 7.48 -4.54 7.13
CA HIS A 158 7.41 -3.16 7.59
C HIS A 158 6.72 -2.98 8.95
N GLU A 159 6.60 -4.05 9.73
CA GLU A 159 6.08 -3.96 11.09
C GLU A 159 7.15 -3.48 12.09
N TRP A 160 6.73 -2.77 13.14
CA TRP A 160 7.61 -2.37 14.23
C TRP A 160 8.09 -3.59 15.03
N THR A 161 9.39 -3.67 15.28
CA THR A 161 10.01 -4.77 16.06
C THR A 161 9.90 -4.59 17.57
N ARG A 162 9.48 -3.41 18.05
CA ARG A 162 9.33 -3.04 19.46
C ARG A 162 7.94 -2.45 19.74
N LYS A 163 7.67 -2.09 21.00
CA LYS A 163 6.47 -1.31 21.35
C LYS A 163 6.42 -0.06 20.47
N SER A 164 5.25 0.19 19.90
CA SER A 164 4.98 1.30 18.99
C SER A 164 3.53 1.72 19.19
N ASP A 165 3.25 3.01 19.02
CA ASP A 165 1.89 3.56 19.11
C ASP A 165 0.94 2.88 18.13
N ALA A 166 1.42 2.31 17.02
CA ALA A 166 0.60 1.50 16.12
C ALA A 166 -0.10 0.35 16.86
N HIS A 167 0.60 -0.39 17.73
CA HIS A 167 -0.01 -1.48 18.52
C HIS A 167 -1.02 -0.93 19.53
N VAL A 168 -0.74 0.23 20.11
CA VAL A 168 -1.59 0.90 21.10
C VAL A 168 -2.88 1.40 20.45
N TYR A 169 -2.78 2.02 19.28
CA TYR A 169 -3.92 2.49 18.49
C TYR A 169 -4.76 1.34 17.95
N CYS A 170 -4.11 0.28 17.44
CA CYS A 170 -4.79 -0.91 16.93
C CYS A 170 -5.30 -1.85 18.03
N SER A 171 -5.23 -1.49 19.31
CA SER A 171 -5.79 -2.25 20.44
C SER A 171 -6.70 -1.39 21.33
N ASP A 172 -7.15 -0.24 20.83
CA ASP A 172 -8.10 0.62 21.53
C ASP A 172 -9.54 0.15 21.30
N LYS A 173 -10.19 -0.37 22.34
CA LYS A 173 -11.59 -0.80 22.28
C LYS A 173 -12.60 0.32 21.95
N LYS A 174 -12.24 1.59 22.17
CA LYS A 174 -13.09 2.73 21.78
C LYS A 174 -13.13 2.94 20.27
N ASN A 175 -12.12 2.44 19.56
CA ASN A 175 -12.01 2.53 18.12
C ASN A 175 -11.31 1.28 17.58
N PRO A 176 -12.03 0.14 17.49
CA PRO A 176 -11.42 -1.13 17.09
C PRO A 176 -10.84 -1.04 15.68
N ILE A 177 -9.52 -1.09 15.56
CA ILE A 177 -8.79 -1.08 14.29
C ILE A 177 -7.88 -2.30 14.27
N LEU A 178 -8.28 -3.32 13.51
CA LEU A 178 -7.47 -4.51 13.33
C LEU A 178 -6.34 -4.22 12.34
N MET A 179 -5.11 -4.62 12.65
CA MET A 179 -4.04 -4.62 11.66
C MET A 179 -3.74 -6.06 11.25
N LEU A 180 -3.71 -6.34 9.95
CA LEU A 180 -3.41 -7.66 9.39
C LEU A 180 -2.38 -7.53 8.27
N PRO A 181 -1.21 -8.18 8.41
CA PRO A 181 -0.34 -8.34 7.27
C PRO A 181 -1.01 -9.15 6.16
N TYR A 182 -0.63 -8.93 4.90
CA TYR A 182 -1.21 -9.70 3.78
C TYR A 182 -1.10 -11.22 3.94
N HIS A 183 -0.02 -11.74 4.54
CA HIS A 183 0.11 -13.18 4.76
C HIS A 183 -0.92 -13.74 5.77
N TYR A 184 -1.49 -12.92 6.66
CA TYR A 184 -2.62 -13.32 7.50
C TYR A 184 -3.91 -13.47 6.68
N LEU A 185 -4.14 -12.57 5.70
CA LEU A 185 -5.24 -12.75 4.73
C LEU A 185 -5.07 -14.06 3.95
N ALA A 186 -3.83 -14.35 3.54
CA ALA A 186 -3.48 -15.59 2.87
C ALA A 186 -3.77 -16.83 3.74
N TYR A 187 -3.48 -16.77 5.05
CA TYR A 187 -3.81 -17.85 6.00
C TYR A 187 -5.31 -18.10 6.08
N PHE A 188 -6.11 -17.05 6.24
CA PHE A 188 -7.57 -17.20 6.28
C PHE A 188 -8.11 -17.84 5.01
N LEU A 189 -7.61 -17.42 3.85
CA LEU A 189 -8.02 -18.00 2.58
C LEU A 189 -7.60 -19.47 2.43
N GLU A 190 -6.39 -19.83 2.88
CA GLU A 190 -5.91 -21.21 2.90
C GLU A 190 -6.75 -22.12 3.83
N ARG A 191 -7.39 -21.53 4.84
CA ARG A 191 -8.23 -22.24 5.81
C ARG A 191 -9.72 -22.05 5.57
N LYS A 192 -10.13 -21.36 4.50
CA LYS A 192 -11.52 -20.91 4.29
C LYS A 192 -12.56 -22.03 4.36
N ASP A 193 -12.18 -23.26 3.99
CA ASP A 193 -13.07 -24.42 3.98
C ASP A 193 -13.13 -25.16 5.34
N LYS A 194 -12.29 -24.77 6.31
CA LYS A 194 -12.23 -25.37 7.66
C LYS A 194 -13.05 -24.61 8.70
N PHE A 195 -13.47 -23.38 8.41
CA PHE A 195 -14.25 -22.56 9.32
C PHE A 195 -15.26 -21.71 8.57
N ASN A 196 -16.23 -21.15 9.27
CA ASN A 196 -17.16 -20.19 8.67
C ASN A 196 -16.49 -18.81 8.58
N PRO A 197 -16.23 -18.24 7.38
CA PRO A 197 -15.61 -16.92 7.22
C PRO A 197 -16.32 -15.80 7.99
N LYS A 198 -17.64 -15.89 8.18
CA LYS A 198 -18.42 -14.91 8.95
C LYS A 198 -17.98 -14.79 10.41
N SER A 199 -17.31 -15.80 10.95
CA SER A 199 -16.74 -15.78 12.30
C SER A 199 -15.55 -14.81 12.44
N LEU A 200 -14.98 -14.31 11.34
CA LEU A 200 -13.93 -13.29 11.37
C LEU A 200 -14.38 -11.99 12.05
N GLU A 201 -15.69 -11.71 12.14
CA GLU A 201 -16.19 -10.55 12.90
C GLU A 201 -15.70 -10.53 14.36
N LYS A 202 -15.41 -11.70 14.94
CA LYS A 202 -14.90 -11.84 16.31
C LYS A 202 -13.55 -11.17 16.49
N LEU A 203 -12.77 -10.96 15.42
CA LEU A 203 -11.50 -10.23 15.49
C LEU A 203 -11.68 -8.76 15.88
N TRP A 204 -12.90 -8.20 15.81
CA TRP A 204 -13.22 -6.83 16.23
C TRP A 204 -13.87 -6.74 17.62
N ASP A 205 -14.02 -7.86 18.35
CA ASP A 205 -14.57 -7.86 19.71
C ASP A 205 -13.51 -7.40 20.74
N TYR A 206 -13.17 -6.11 20.70
CA TYR A 206 -12.05 -5.57 21.46
C TYR A 206 -12.33 -5.47 22.96
N GLU A 207 -13.60 -5.46 23.40
CA GLU A 207 -13.90 -5.57 24.83
C GLU A 207 -13.43 -6.92 25.40
N LYS A 208 -13.53 -8.00 24.60
CA LYS A 208 -13.00 -9.32 24.97
C LYS A 208 -11.49 -9.43 24.75
N ILE A 209 -10.99 -8.98 23.59
CA ILE A 209 -9.60 -9.22 23.16
C ILE A 209 -8.63 -8.25 23.86
N PHE A 210 -9.02 -6.98 23.94
CA PHE A 210 -8.22 -5.87 24.46
C PHE A 210 -9.02 -5.06 25.50
N PRO A 211 -9.37 -5.66 26.66
CA PRO A 211 -9.98 -4.90 27.74
C PRO A 211 -9.10 -3.72 28.15
N GLU A 212 -7.79 -3.94 28.08
CA GLU A 212 -6.72 -2.94 28.11
C GLU A 212 -5.92 -2.97 26.80
N LYS A 213 -5.34 -1.82 26.44
CA LYS A 213 -4.50 -1.68 25.23
C LYS A 213 -3.27 -2.59 25.32
N ALA A 214 -2.77 -2.99 24.15
CA ALA A 214 -1.62 -3.88 24.07
C ALA A 214 -0.33 -3.20 24.55
N ASP A 215 0.41 -3.90 25.41
CA ASP A 215 1.61 -3.35 26.02
C ASP A 215 2.88 -3.54 25.19
N SER A 216 2.84 -4.45 24.21
CA SER A 216 3.94 -4.75 23.31
C SER A 216 3.44 -5.37 22.01
N ARG A 217 4.34 -5.48 21.03
CA ARG A 217 4.10 -6.26 19.80
C ARG A 217 3.64 -7.68 20.10
N ASN A 218 4.34 -8.36 21.00
CA ASN A 218 4.05 -9.76 21.32
C ASN A 218 2.70 -9.90 22.04
N ASP A 219 2.37 -8.97 22.94
CA ASP A 219 1.06 -8.97 23.61
C ASP A 219 -0.08 -8.81 22.59
N TYR A 220 0.06 -7.86 21.65
CA TYR A 220 -0.90 -7.68 20.55
C TYR A 220 -1.11 -8.97 19.76
N TRP A 221 -0.03 -9.53 19.22
CA TRP A 221 -0.12 -10.71 18.36
C TRP A 221 -0.51 -11.98 19.10
N GLN A 222 -0.15 -12.14 20.38
CA GLN A 222 -0.63 -13.29 21.15
C GLN A 222 -2.14 -13.26 21.28
N LYS A 223 -2.72 -12.10 21.62
CA LYS A 223 -4.18 -11.92 21.74
C LYS A 223 -4.88 -12.15 20.40
N ILE A 224 -4.41 -11.53 19.32
CA ILE A 224 -4.98 -11.73 17.97
C ILE A 224 -4.82 -13.18 17.49
N ASN A 225 -3.62 -13.77 17.61
CA ASN A 225 -3.38 -15.14 17.15
C ASN A 225 -4.23 -16.17 17.90
N ASN A 226 -4.51 -15.95 19.19
CA ASN A 226 -5.43 -16.81 19.94
C ASN A 226 -6.84 -16.77 19.36
N VAL A 227 -7.36 -15.58 19.05
CA VAL A 227 -8.69 -15.41 18.42
C VAL A 227 -8.70 -16.02 17.02
N ILE A 228 -7.62 -15.89 16.26
CA ILE A 228 -7.47 -16.54 14.95
C ILE A 228 -7.59 -18.06 15.08
N LEU A 229 -6.86 -18.67 16.02
CA LEU A 229 -6.93 -20.12 16.26
C LEU A 229 -8.33 -20.55 16.76
N GLU A 230 -8.98 -19.75 17.61
CA GLU A 230 -10.37 -19.98 18.03
C GLU A 230 -11.35 -19.96 16.83
N ILE A 231 -11.16 -19.04 15.89
CA ILE A 231 -12.01 -18.92 14.71
C ILE A 231 -11.75 -20.05 13.72
N THR A 232 -10.49 -20.34 13.42
CA THR A 232 -10.11 -21.33 12.40
C THR A 232 -10.24 -22.78 12.90
N GLY A 233 -10.26 -22.97 14.22
CA GLY A 233 -10.20 -24.30 14.84
C GLY A 233 -8.87 -25.02 14.59
N ASP A 234 -7.85 -24.30 14.14
CA ASP A 234 -6.55 -24.86 13.78
C ASP A 234 -5.66 -24.99 15.02
N GLU A 235 -4.67 -25.88 14.95
CA GLU A 235 -3.69 -26.00 16.02
C GLU A 235 -2.58 -24.96 15.86
N LYS A 236 -2.02 -24.49 16.99
CA LYS A 236 -0.86 -23.57 16.99
C LYS A 236 0.31 -24.08 16.13
N LYS A 237 0.50 -25.40 16.05
CA LYS A 237 1.53 -26.03 15.23
C LYS A 237 1.28 -25.82 13.73
N GLU A 238 0.05 -26.02 13.26
CA GLU A 238 -0.30 -25.84 11.85
C GLU A 238 -0.32 -24.37 11.44
N PHE A 239 -0.75 -23.48 12.33
CA PHE A 239 -0.64 -22.04 12.06
C PHE A 239 0.83 -21.59 11.95
N LYS A 240 1.70 -22.02 12.88
CA LYS A 240 3.15 -21.74 12.79
C LYS A 240 3.77 -22.31 11.52
N LYS A 241 3.36 -23.51 11.10
CA LYS A 241 3.82 -24.14 9.86
C LYS A 241 3.47 -23.28 8.64
N PHE A 242 2.26 -22.72 8.60
CA PHE A 242 1.89 -21.76 7.56
C PHE A 242 2.76 -20.50 7.61
N LEU A 243 2.93 -19.89 8.79
CA LEU A 243 3.75 -18.67 8.93
C LEU A 243 5.20 -18.91 8.48
N ASN A 244 5.78 -20.06 8.81
CA ASN A 244 7.13 -20.43 8.34
C ASN A 244 7.18 -20.61 6.80
N LEU A 245 6.13 -21.19 6.20
CA LEU A 245 6.03 -21.30 4.74
C LEU A 245 5.91 -19.93 4.09
N ALA A 246 5.14 -19.01 4.68
CA ALA A 246 5.04 -17.63 4.22
C ALA A 246 6.39 -16.91 4.32
N GLU A 247 7.12 -17.09 5.43
CA GLU A 247 8.47 -16.56 5.62
C GLU A 247 9.46 -17.07 4.57
N THR A 248 9.47 -18.38 4.27
CA THR A 248 10.34 -18.93 3.21
C THR A 248 10.07 -18.27 1.86
N LYS A 249 8.78 -18.12 1.48
CA LYS A 249 8.40 -17.46 0.23
C LYS A 249 8.78 -15.99 0.20
N LEU A 250 8.70 -15.32 1.35
CA LEU A 250 9.10 -13.92 1.47
C LEU A 250 10.59 -13.74 1.35
N TYR A 251 11.36 -14.60 1.98
CA TYR A 251 12.81 -14.62 1.84
C TYR A 251 13.21 -14.80 0.37
N GLU A 252 12.63 -15.78 -0.32
CA GLU A 252 12.84 -15.98 -1.77
C GLU A 252 12.47 -14.76 -2.60
N PHE A 253 11.35 -14.10 -2.27
CA PHE A 253 10.92 -12.86 -2.91
C PHE A 253 11.96 -11.74 -2.72
N VAL A 254 12.40 -11.48 -1.49
CA VAL A 254 13.38 -10.42 -1.17
C VAL A 254 14.71 -10.68 -1.86
N GLU A 255 15.22 -11.92 -1.80
CA GLU A 255 16.42 -12.35 -2.53
C GLU A 255 16.30 -12.10 -4.04
N GLY A 256 15.13 -12.44 -4.62
CA GLY A 256 14.82 -12.17 -6.02
C GLY A 256 14.84 -10.68 -6.35
N ARG A 257 14.30 -9.83 -5.48
CA ARG A 257 14.32 -8.36 -5.64
C ARG A 257 15.75 -7.82 -5.59
N LEU A 258 16.57 -8.25 -4.65
CA LEU A 258 17.98 -7.84 -4.56
C LEU A 258 18.76 -8.23 -5.82
N LYS A 259 18.59 -9.46 -6.31
CA LYS A 259 19.21 -9.92 -7.57
C LYS A 259 18.77 -9.08 -8.77
N ASN A 260 17.49 -8.73 -8.84
CA ASN A 260 16.98 -7.87 -9.90
C ASN A 260 17.57 -6.45 -9.83
N LEU A 261 17.63 -5.84 -8.63
CA LEU A 261 18.23 -4.53 -8.43
C LEU A 261 19.72 -4.51 -8.83
N GLU A 262 20.46 -5.56 -8.47
CA GLU A 262 21.86 -5.72 -8.86
C GLU A 262 22.02 -5.83 -10.38
N TYR A 263 21.15 -6.61 -11.03
CA TYR A 263 21.11 -6.72 -12.49
C TYR A 263 20.82 -5.36 -13.16
N GLN A 264 19.82 -4.61 -12.68
CA GLN A 264 19.47 -3.28 -13.20
C GLN A 264 20.60 -2.26 -12.99
N LYS A 265 21.27 -2.32 -11.84
CA LYS A 265 22.47 -1.51 -11.55
C LYS A 265 23.57 -1.78 -12.59
N ASN A 266 23.85 -3.05 -12.87
CA ASN A 266 24.90 -3.43 -13.82
C ASN A 266 24.56 -3.05 -15.26
N ILE A 267 23.29 -3.10 -15.68
CA ILE A 267 22.87 -2.54 -16.97
C ILE A 267 23.15 -1.04 -17.04
N LYS A 268 22.78 -0.29 -15.99
CA LYS A 268 23.00 1.17 -15.95
C LYS A 268 24.48 1.52 -16.01
N ILE A 269 25.34 0.80 -15.28
CA ILE A 269 26.80 1.00 -15.33
C ILE A 269 27.33 0.80 -16.76
N LYS A 270 27.01 -0.34 -17.39
CA LYS A 270 27.45 -0.61 -18.77
C LYS A 270 26.97 0.43 -19.78
N LYS A 271 25.75 0.93 -19.60
CA LYS A 271 25.20 2.00 -20.43
C LYS A 271 26.00 3.30 -20.26
N ILE A 272 26.30 3.68 -19.03
CA ILE A 272 27.11 4.86 -18.71
C ILE A 272 28.53 4.72 -19.29
N GLU A 273 29.17 3.56 -19.13
CA GLU A 273 30.50 3.28 -19.69
C GLU A 273 30.51 3.40 -21.23
N PHE A 274 29.49 2.88 -21.89
CA PHE A 274 29.32 3.00 -23.34
C PHE A 274 29.08 4.46 -23.76
N GLU A 275 28.20 5.18 -23.07
CA GLU A 275 27.91 6.59 -23.34
C GLU A 275 29.17 7.46 -23.18
N ILE A 276 29.97 7.24 -22.12
CA ILE A 276 31.21 8.00 -21.87
C ILE A 276 32.29 7.66 -22.91
N SER A 277 32.52 6.38 -23.21
CA SER A 277 33.53 5.96 -24.19
C SER A 277 33.23 6.42 -25.62
N SER A 278 31.98 6.80 -25.90
CA SER A 278 31.55 7.36 -27.18
C SER A 278 31.74 8.88 -27.30
N ILE A 279 32.10 9.57 -26.22
CA ILE A 279 32.34 11.02 -26.21
C ILE A 279 33.81 11.29 -26.56
N PRO A 280 34.11 12.13 -27.57
CA PRO A 280 35.48 12.55 -27.86
C PRO A 280 36.13 13.25 -26.66
N ASP A 281 37.41 12.98 -26.39
CA ASP A 281 38.16 13.59 -25.28
C ASP A 281 38.10 15.13 -25.28
N SER A 282 38.08 15.74 -26.47
CA SER A 282 37.96 17.19 -26.64
C SER A 282 36.63 17.76 -26.14
N GLU A 283 35.57 16.95 -26.07
CA GLU A 283 34.24 17.35 -25.62
C GLU A 283 33.93 16.89 -24.19
N LEU A 284 34.72 15.96 -23.64
CA LEU A 284 34.43 15.30 -22.36
C LEU A 284 34.29 16.30 -21.20
N ARG A 285 35.17 17.31 -21.14
CA ARG A 285 35.14 18.35 -20.10
C ARG A 285 33.83 19.15 -20.15
N ASP A 286 33.40 19.56 -21.34
CA ASP A 286 32.19 20.36 -21.52
C ASP A 286 30.92 19.55 -21.27
N LYS A 287 30.89 18.28 -21.70
CA LYS A 287 29.80 17.36 -21.40
C LYS A 287 29.67 17.09 -19.91
N PHE A 288 30.80 16.85 -19.23
CA PHE A 288 30.83 16.65 -17.78
C PHE A 288 30.39 17.90 -17.02
N LEU A 289 30.84 19.10 -17.44
CA LEU A 289 30.41 20.35 -16.83
C LEU A 289 28.89 20.54 -16.94
N LYS A 290 28.31 20.32 -18.13
CA LYS A 290 26.85 20.40 -18.35
C LYS A 290 26.09 19.40 -17.49
N TYR A 291 26.53 18.14 -17.45
CA TYR A 291 25.94 17.10 -16.62
C TYR A 291 25.94 17.49 -15.12
N ARG A 292 27.08 18.01 -14.64
CA ARG A 292 27.20 18.47 -13.24
C ARG A 292 26.28 19.66 -12.95
N GLN A 293 26.23 20.64 -13.85
CA GLN A 293 25.33 21.78 -13.72
C GLN A 293 23.87 21.33 -13.67
N GLU A 294 23.44 20.43 -14.55
CA GLU A 294 22.09 19.90 -14.56
C GLU A 294 21.74 19.20 -13.24
N ILE A 295 22.56 18.25 -12.79
CA ILE A 295 22.30 17.52 -11.53
C ILE A 295 22.30 18.43 -10.32
N GLU A 296 23.28 19.32 -10.18
CA GLU A 296 23.43 20.16 -9.00
C GLU A 296 22.42 21.31 -8.95
N THR A 297 21.80 21.66 -10.07
CA THR A 297 20.79 22.73 -10.11
C THR A 297 19.36 22.22 -10.27
N GLN A 298 19.14 20.92 -10.55
CA GLN A 298 17.82 20.35 -10.82
C GLN A 298 16.78 20.66 -9.74
N TYR A 299 17.16 20.57 -8.46
CA TYR A 299 16.24 20.86 -7.36
C TYR A 299 15.87 22.35 -7.29
N ILE A 300 16.80 23.25 -7.63
CA ILE A 300 16.57 24.70 -7.68
C ILE A 300 15.55 25.01 -8.77
N VAL A 301 15.76 24.45 -9.97
CA VAL A 301 14.83 24.60 -11.10
C VAL A 301 13.43 24.09 -10.70
N THR A 302 13.36 22.89 -10.11
CA THR A 302 12.11 22.29 -9.63
C THR A 302 11.40 23.18 -8.59
N PHE A 303 12.13 23.79 -7.67
CA PHE A 303 11.56 24.71 -6.68
C PHE A 303 11.03 25.98 -7.33
N GLN A 304 11.78 26.58 -8.26
CA GLN A 304 11.34 27.75 -9.00
C GLN A 304 10.04 27.47 -9.76
N GLU A 305 9.96 26.34 -10.48
CA GLU A 305 8.74 25.94 -11.19
C GLU A 305 7.55 25.77 -10.25
N ARG A 306 7.74 25.09 -9.11
CA ARG A 306 6.66 24.87 -8.12
C ARG A 306 6.20 26.19 -7.49
N ILE A 307 7.12 27.09 -7.15
CA ILE A 307 6.78 28.41 -6.60
C ILE A 307 5.97 29.20 -7.64
N GLN A 308 6.45 29.28 -8.88
CA GLN A 308 5.74 30.00 -9.94
C GLN A 308 4.36 29.40 -10.20
N LYS A 309 4.24 28.07 -10.22
CA LYS A 309 2.98 27.38 -10.50
C LYS A 309 1.95 27.48 -9.37
N PHE A 310 2.38 27.35 -8.11
CA PHE A 310 1.46 27.15 -6.99
C PHE A 310 1.38 28.32 -6.01
N ARG A 311 2.27 29.31 -6.10
CA ARG A 311 2.32 30.45 -5.17
C ARG A 311 2.06 31.78 -5.85
N LEU A 312 2.34 31.90 -7.15
CA LEU A 312 2.11 33.13 -7.91
C LEU A 312 0.86 33.03 -8.78
N THR A 313 0.28 34.18 -9.11
CA THR A 313 -0.73 34.30 -10.17
C THR A 313 -0.12 34.07 -11.55
N ASN A 314 -0.96 33.81 -12.57
CA ASN A 314 -0.48 33.54 -13.93
C ASN A 314 0.34 34.70 -14.53
N ASN A 315 0.00 35.96 -14.19
CA ASN A 315 0.77 37.15 -14.57
C ASN A 315 1.99 37.42 -13.67
N LYS A 316 2.18 36.65 -12.59
CA LYS A 316 3.27 36.77 -11.62
C LYS A 316 3.37 38.13 -10.91
N GLU A 317 2.28 38.91 -10.89
CA GLU A 317 2.24 40.22 -10.23
C GLU A 317 1.82 40.14 -8.75
N SER A 318 1.21 39.02 -8.34
CA SER A 318 0.82 38.78 -6.95
C SER A 318 0.88 37.30 -6.60
N THR A 319 0.61 36.98 -5.33
CA THR A 319 0.49 35.58 -4.89
C THR A 319 -0.92 35.05 -5.14
N THR A 320 -1.07 33.73 -5.15
CA THR A 320 -2.39 33.07 -5.24
C THR A 320 -3.33 33.42 -4.08
N TYR A 321 -2.81 34.00 -2.98
CA TYR A 321 -3.60 34.47 -1.85
C TYR A 321 -4.46 35.71 -2.18
N SER A 322 -4.07 36.52 -3.17
CA SER A 322 -4.88 37.67 -3.63
C SER A 322 -6.31 37.27 -4.00
N LYS A 323 -6.46 36.13 -4.67
CA LYS A 323 -7.77 35.56 -5.03
C LYS A 323 -8.66 35.31 -3.81
N PHE A 324 -8.07 34.88 -2.68
CA PHE A 324 -8.82 34.70 -1.44
C PHE A 324 -9.28 36.05 -0.92
N ILE A 325 -8.39 37.06 -0.86
CA ILE A 325 -8.72 38.42 -0.40
C ILE A 325 -9.95 38.93 -1.16
N ASP A 326 -9.90 38.90 -2.50
CA ASP A 326 -11.00 39.36 -3.35
C ASP A 326 -12.31 38.61 -3.02
N SER A 327 -12.26 37.27 -2.97
CA SER A 327 -13.46 36.45 -2.73
C SER A 327 -13.98 36.44 -1.28
N SER A 328 -13.16 36.84 -0.30
CA SER A 328 -13.45 36.66 1.13
C SER A 328 -14.25 37.80 1.73
N PHE A 329 -14.31 38.94 1.05
CA PHE A 329 -15.04 40.14 1.47
C PHE A 329 -16.15 40.54 0.50
N ASP A 330 -16.19 39.95 -0.69
CA ASP A 330 -17.36 40.01 -1.57
C ASP A 330 -18.48 39.16 -0.93
N LYS A 331 -19.45 39.81 -0.29
CA LYS A 331 -20.69 39.16 0.16
C LYS A 331 -21.41 38.59 -1.06
N SER A 332 -21.66 37.29 -1.08
CA SER A 332 -22.65 36.67 -1.99
C SER A 332 -24.06 37.18 -1.71
#